data_AF-A0A1R1BBU7-F1
#
_entry.id   AF-A0A1R1BBU7-F1
#
_cell.length_a   1.000
_cell.length_b   1.000
_cell.length_c   1.000
_cell.angle_alpha   90.00
_cell.angle_beta   90.00
_cell.angle_gamma   90.00
#
_symmetry.space_group_name_H-M   'P 1'
#
loop_
_entity.id
_entity.type
_entity.pdbx_description
1 polymer ?
#
loop_
_entity_poly.entity_id
_entity_poly.type
_entity_poly.pdbx_seq_one_letter_code
_entity_poly.pdbx_strand_id
1 'polypeptide(L)'
;MSLVPLRIPMGYAICFNKFTDIDPISCKSDDGFLDNWEYFTEDILQIVQMKLEDGDWIIPKQGKSIIDLGWYPDGQVIGQYNLKQVYVSEYWEVIREKCTRDRYEIRDIIEDWMENPPLSQTKE
;
A
#
# COMPACT_ATOMS: atom_id res chain seq x y z
N MET A 1 4.06 -17.60 9.01
CA MET A 1 3.04 -16.54 8.94
C MET A 1 2.60 -16.39 7.51
N SER A 2 1.34 -15.98 7.27
CA SER A 2 0.79 -15.75 5.94
C SER A 2 0.62 -14.26 5.66
N LEU A 3 0.70 -13.88 4.39
CA LEU A 3 0.32 -12.54 3.96
C LEU A 3 -1.20 -12.39 3.98
N VAL A 4 -1.68 -11.15 4.13
CA VAL A 4 -3.08 -10.82 3.93
C VAL A 4 -3.45 -11.14 2.48
N PRO A 5 -4.50 -11.93 2.22
CA PRO A 5 -4.91 -12.26 0.86
C PRO A 5 -5.46 -11.03 0.15
N LEU A 6 -5.00 -10.77 -1.08
CA LEU A 6 -5.46 -9.69 -1.94
C LEU A 6 -6.00 -10.26 -3.25
N ARG A 7 -7.17 -9.79 -3.68
CA ARG A 7 -7.68 -9.98 -5.05
C ARG A 7 -7.08 -8.92 -5.95
N ILE A 8 -6.18 -9.33 -6.85
CA ILE A 8 -5.46 -8.42 -7.72
C ILE A 8 -6.03 -8.55 -9.14
N PRO A 9 -6.69 -7.50 -9.68
CA PRO A 9 -7.15 -7.50 -11.06
C PRO A 9 -5.96 -7.41 -12.04
N MET A 10 -6.21 -7.68 -13.32
CA MET A 10 -5.18 -7.56 -14.36
C MET A 10 -4.64 -6.12 -14.45
N GLY A 11 -3.37 -5.97 -14.78
CA GLY A 11 -2.74 -4.66 -14.99
C GLY A 11 -2.12 -4.06 -13.74
N TYR A 12 -1.86 -4.86 -12.71
CA TYR A 12 -1.14 -4.46 -11.50
C TYR A 12 0.08 -5.34 -11.25
N ALA A 13 1.18 -4.71 -10.85
CA ALA A 13 2.40 -5.37 -10.42
C ALA A 13 2.61 -5.16 -8.92
N ILE A 14 2.86 -6.24 -8.17
CA ILE A 14 3.29 -6.17 -6.78
C ILE A 14 4.82 -6.03 -6.75
N CYS A 15 5.31 -4.85 -6.41
CA CYS A 15 6.74 -4.54 -6.40
C CYS A 15 7.40 -4.88 -5.06
N PHE A 16 6.63 -4.82 -3.97
CA PHE A 16 7.08 -5.15 -2.62
C PHE A 16 5.87 -5.59 -1.77
N ASN A 17 6.02 -6.61 -0.92
CA ASN A 17 4.93 -7.07 -0.07
C ASN A 17 5.44 -7.77 1.20
N LYS A 18 5.16 -7.16 2.36
CA LYS A 18 5.30 -7.71 3.71
C LYS A 18 3.98 -7.62 4.49
N PHE A 19 2.86 -7.34 3.83
CA PHE A 19 1.57 -7.14 4.48
C PHE A 19 1.05 -8.44 5.10
N THR A 20 1.45 -8.67 6.35
CA THR A 20 1.29 -9.94 7.07
C THR A 20 -0.04 -9.96 7.82
N ASP A 21 -0.74 -11.11 7.79
CA ASP A 21 -2.00 -11.31 8.52
C ASP A 21 -1.71 -11.58 10.01
N ILE A 22 -1.29 -10.52 10.70
CA ILE A 22 -0.94 -10.53 12.13
C ILE A 22 -1.43 -9.25 12.80
N ASP A 23 -1.85 -9.36 14.07
CA ASP A 23 -2.20 -8.23 14.91
C ASP A 23 -0.95 -7.58 15.53
N PRO A 24 -0.95 -6.25 15.72
CA PRO A 24 0.11 -5.56 16.47
C PRO A 24 0.09 -6.02 17.93
N ILE A 25 1.24 -6.47 18.44
CA ILE A 25 1.40 -6.93 19.83
C ILE A 25 2.05 -5.80 20.63
N SER A 26 1.31 -5.23 21.57
CA SER A 26 1.84 -4.21 22.49
C SER A 26 2.98 -4.81 23.33
N CYS A 27 4.16 -4.18 23.30
CA CYS A 27 5.22 -4.52 24.25
C CYS A 27 4.84 -4.04 25.66
N LYS A 28 5.44 -4.67 26.67
CA LYS A 28 5.38 -4.21 28.07
C LYS A 28 6.45 -3.15 28.38
N SER A 29 7.34 -2.84 27.44
CA SER A 29 8.34 -1.78 27.59
C SER A 29 7.69 -0.40 27.51
N ASP A 30 8.30 0.56 28.20
CA ASP A 30 7.85 1.96 28.21
C ASP A 30 8.29 2.75 26.96
N ASP A 31 8.98 2.11 26.00
CA ASP A 31 9.47 2.75 24.76
C ASP A 31 8.41 2.90 23.66
N GLY A 32 7.23 2.30 23.85
CA GLY A 32 6.09 2.43 22.96
C GLY A 32 6.19 1.62 21.65
N PHE A 33 7.17 0.74 21.51
CA PHE A 33 7.29 -0.15 20.36
C PHE A 33 6.41 -1.39 20.49
N LEU A 34 6.06 -1.97 19.34
CA LEU A 34 5.42 -3.27 19.25
C LEU A 34 6.45 -4.38 19.49
N ASP A 35 6.04 -5.47 20.15
CA ASP A 35 6.89 -6.67 20.29
C ASP A 35 7.23 -7.29 18.92
N ASN A 36 6.32 -7.14 17.95
CA ASN A 36 6.44 -7.62 16.59
C ASN A 36 6.58 -6.48 15.58
N TRP A 37 7.33 -5.42 15.95
CA TRP A 37 7.51 -4.20 15.16
C TRP A 37 8.00 -4.44 13.73
N GLU A 38 8.70 -5.55 13.47
CA GLU A 38 9.27 -5.87 12.16
C GLU A 38 8.22 -6.07 11.04
N TYR A 39 6.95 -6.27 11.41
CA TYR A 39 5.82 -6.35 10.48
C TYR A 39 5.06 -5.03 10.32
N PHE A 40 5.42 -4.00 11.10
CA PHE A 40 4.72 -2.73 11.21
C PHE A 40 5.69 -1.57 10.94
N THR A 41 6.30 -1.58 9.75
CA THR A 41 7.24 -0.56 9.29
C THR A 41 6.59 0.45 8.35
N GLU A 42 7.26 1.56 8.04
CA GLU A 42 6.77 2.53 7.05
C GLU A 42 6.70 1.96 5.62
N ASP A 43 7.45 0.90 5.33
CA ASP A 43 7.40 0.17 4.05
C ASP A 43 6.76 -1.21 4.23
N ILE A 44 5.49 -1.40 3.83
CA ILE A 44 4.77 -2.68 3.96
C ILE A 44 4.35 -3.27 2.62
N LEU A 45 3.78 -2.47 1.71
CA LEU A 45 3.28 -2.96 0.43
C LEU A 45 3.38 -1.86 -0.62
N GLN A 46 3.84 -2.24 -1.82
CA GLN A 46 3.87 -1.35 -2.98
C GLN A 46 3.33 -2.06 -4.21
N ILE A 47 2.27 -1.50 -4.79
CA ILE A 47 1.59 -1.99 -5.99
C ILE A 47 1.64 -0.90 -7.06
N VAL A 48 2.03 -1.25 -8.28
CA VAL A 48 2.08 -0.29 -9.39
C VAL A 48 1.04 -0.66 -10.45
N GLN A 49 0.29 0.34 -10.92
CA GLN A 49 -0.57 0.19 -12.09
C GLN A 49 0.30 0.11 -13.35
N MET A 50 0.19 -1.00 -14.07
CA MET A 50 0.90 -1.28 -15.31
C MET A 50 0.19 -0.62 -16.50
N LYS A 51 0.90 -0.49 -17.62
CA LYS A 51 0.34 -0.10 -18.91
C LYS A 51 0.50 -1.23 -19.91
N LEU A 52 -0.44 -1.35 -20.83
CA LEU A 52 -0.33 -2.26 -21.95
C LEU A 52 0.38 -1.54 -23.10
N GLU A 53 1.54 -2.04 -23.51
CA GLU A 53 2.30 -1.54 -24.65
C GLU A 53 2.60 -2.71 -25.58
N ASP A 54 2.20 -2.61 -26.85
CA ASP A 54 2.35 -3.66 -27.87
C ASP A 54 1.81 -5.05 -27.44
N GLY A 55 0.81 -5.07 -26.57
CA GLY A 55 0.18 -6.29 -26.06
C GLY A 55 0.83 -6.86 -24.80
N ASP A 56 1.93 -6.27 -24.33
CA ASP A 56 2.62 -6.67 -23.10
C ASP A 56 2.34 -5.68 -21.95
N TRP A 57 2.17 -6.22 -20.75
CA TRP A 57 2.06 -5.40 -19.55
C TRP A 57 3.44 -4.93 -19.11
N ILE A 58 3.62 -3.61 -19.03
CA ILE A 58 4.87 -2.99 -18.58
C ILE A 58 4.65 -2.10 -17.36
N ILE A 59 5.68 -1.97 -16.53
CA ILE A 59 5.72 -0.96 -15.47
C ILE A 59 6.20 0.37 -16.08
N PRO A 60 5.39 1.44 -16.06
CA PRO A 60 5.79 2.71 -16.66
C PRO A 60 7.00 3.30 -15.92
N LYS A 61 7.97 3.84 -16.68
CA LYS A 61 9.15 4.50 -16.09
C LYS A 61 8.82 5.85 -15.47
N GLN A 62 7.80 6.53 -15.97
CA GLN A 62 7.34 7.84 -15.53
C GLN A 62 5.81 7.89 -15.56
N GLY A 63 5.22 8.78 -14.76
CA GLY A 63 3.78 8.99 -14.74
C GLY A 63 3.02 7.71 -14.36
N LYS A 64 3.41 7.11 -13.23
CA LYS A 64 2.84 5.85 -12.74
C LYS A 64 1.99 6.08 -11.50
N SER A 65 0.89 5.35 -11.40
CA SER A 65 0.11 5.29 -10.16
C SER A 65 0.65 4.16 -9.28
N ILE A 66 0.88 4.47 -8.00
CA ILE A 66 1.35 3.52 -7.00
C ILE A 66 0.35 3.49 -5.85
N ILE A 67 -0.01 2.31 -5.39
CA ILE A 67 -0.66 2.10 -4.10
C ILE A 67 0.44 1.67 -3.13
N ASP A 68 0.63 2.46 -2.09
CA ASP A 68 1.73 2.35 -1.12
C ASP A 68 1.13 2.27 0.29
N LEU A 69 1.63 1.34 1.09
CA LEU A 69 1.15 1.07 2.45
C LEU A 69 2.34 1.04 3.40
N GLY A 70 2.18 1.76 4.50
CA GLY A 70 3.07 1.71 5.65
C GLY A 70 2.32 1.72 6.96
N TRP A 71 3.04 1.52 8.06
CA TRP A 71 2.58 1.72 9.42
C TRP A 71 3.29 2.92 10.03
N TYR A 72 2.51 3.90 10.51
CA TYR A 72 3.05 5.16 11.01
C TYR A 72 2.49 5.50 12.40
N PRO A 73 3.34 5.87 13.37
CA PRO A 73 4.81 5.89 13.30
C PRO A 73 5.42 4.47 13.24
N ASP A 74 6.58 4.34 12.59
CA ASP A 74 7.29 3.06 12.40
C ASP A 74 7.41 2.27 13.71
N GLY A 75 6.94 1.02 13.70
CA GLY A 75 7.07 0.07 14.80
C GLY A 75 6.30 0.43 16.07
N GLN A 76 5.60 1.56 16.13
CA GLN A 76 4.99 2.05 17.36
C GLN A 76 3.61 1.48 17.62
N VAL A 77 3.31 1.23 18.89
CA VAL A 77 2.01 0.73 19.35
C VAL A 77 0.86 1.69 19.05
N ILE A 78 1.15 2.99 19.04
CA ILE A 78 0.18 4.05 18.71
C ILE A 78 -0.03 4.21 17.20
N GLY A 79 0.78 3.53 16.38
CA GLY A 79 0.73 3.68 14.94
C GLY A 79 -0.53 3.07 14.32
N GLN A 80 -0.66 3.24 13.01
CA GLN A 80 -1.73 2.66 12.22
C GLN A 80 -1.27 2.52 10.77
N TYR A 81 -1.97 1.71 10.00
CA TYR A 81 -1.75 1.67 8.58
C TYR A 81 -2.08 3.03 7.97
N ASN A 82 -1.21 3.49 7.09
CA ASN A 82 -1.42 4.62 6.20
C ASN A 82 -1.28 4.11 4.77
N LEU A 83 -2.42 4.01 4.08
CA LEU A 83 -2.52 3.61 2.70
C LEU A 83 -2.65 4.86 1.83
N LYS A 84 -1.78 4.98 0.84
CA LYS A 84 -1.78 6.10 -0.12
C LYS A 84 -1.83 5.58 -1.54
N GLN A 85 -2.68 6.19 -2.35
CA GLN A 85 -2.54 6.09 -3.79
C GLN A 85 -1.88 7.37 -4.27
N VAL A 86 -0.78 7.23 -4.98
CA VAL A 86 0.04 8.36 -5.43
C VAL A 86 0.21 8.31 -6.93
N TYR A 87 0.35 9.47 -7.54
CA TYR A 87 0.83 9.61 -8.90
C TYR A 87 2.27 10.11 -8.86
N VAL A 88 3.17 9.33 -9.45
CA VAL A 88 4.59 9.66 -9.50
C VAL A 88 4.91 10.20 -10.89
N SER A 89 5.00 11.53 -10.97
CA SER A 89 5.49 12.29 -12.11
C SER A 89 6.92 12.76 -11.81
N GLU A 90 7.12 14.07 -11.66
CA GLU A 90 8.30 14.69 -11.04
C GLU A 90 8.18 14.73 -9.51
N TYR A 91 6.95 14.64 -8.99
CA TYR A 91 6.64 14.71 -7.57
C TYR A 91 5.83 13.50 -7.10
N TRP A 92 5.80 13.30 -5.79
CA TRP A 92 4.95 12.32 -5.12
C TRP A 92 3.59 12.95 -4.79
N GLU A 93 2.64 12.86 -5.71
CA GLU A 93 1.33 13.49 -5.57
C GLU A 93 0.33 12.49 -4.96
N VAL A 94 -0.10 12.73 -3.72
CA VAL A 94 -1.12 11.88 -3.07
C VAL A 94 -2.48 12.15 -3.70
N ILE A 95 -3.05 11.14 -4.36
CA ILE A 95 -4.38 11.19 -4.98
C ILE A 95 -5.46 10.93 -3.93
N ARG A 96 -5.25 9.91 -3.09
CA ARG A 96 -6.12 9.56 -1.97
C ARG A 96 -5.33 8.88 -0.86
N GLU A 97 -5.81 9.02 0.36
CA GLU A 97 -5.19 8.51 1.58
C GLU A 97 -6.26 7.91 2.49
N LYS A 98 -5.90 6.83 3.18
CA LYS A 98 -6.73 6.22 4.22
C LYS A 98 -5.83 5.75 5.37
N CYS A 99 -6.24 6.07 6.59
CA CYS A 99 -5.62 5.56 7.80
C CYS A 99 -6.60 4.71 8.61
N THR A 100 -6.14 3.55 9.08
CA THR A 100 -6.89 2.67 9.99
C THR A 100 -5.96 1.65 10.61
N ARG A 101 -6.34 1.05 11.75
CA ARG A 101 -5.61 -0.07 12.35
C ARG A 101 -6.11 -1.43 11.85
N ASP A 102 -7.26 -1.47 11.19
CA ASP A 102 -7.88 -2.70 10.73
C ASP A 102 -7.27 -3.13 9.38
N ARG A 103 -6.50 -4.22 9.40
CA ARG A 103 -5.88 -4.78 8.20
C ARG A 103 -6.90 -5.30 7.17
N TYR A 104 -8.10 -5.70 7.59
CA TYR A 104 -9.14 -6.15 6.69
C TYR A 104 -9.81 -4.97 6.00
N GLU A 105 -9.97 -3.84 6.69
CA GLU A 105 -10.38 -2.58 6.07
C GLU A 105 -9.34 -2.11 5.05
N ILE A 106 -8.04 -2.16 5.38
CA ILE A 106 -6.96 -1.85 4.45
C ILE A 106 -7.00 -2.76 3.21
N ARG A 107 -7.18 -4.07 3.39
CA ARG A 107 -7.33 -5.04 2.29
C ARG A 107 -8.47 -4.62 1.37
N ASP A 108 -9.65 -4.40 1.93
CA ASP A 108 -10.85 -4.10 1.13
C ASP A 108 -10.69 -2.79 0.35
N ILE A 109 -10.00 -1.81 0.93
CA ILE A 109 -9.71 -0.54 0.28
C ILE A 109 -8.64 -0.69 -0.82
N ILE A 110 -7.60 -1.51 -0.61
CA ILE A 110 -6.63 -1.81 -1.67
C ILE A 110 -7.33 -2.48 -2.87
N GLU A 111 -8.19 -3.47 -2.61
CA GLU A 111 -8.96 -4.15 -3.66
C GLU A 111 -9.90 -3.18 -4.39
N ASP A 112 -10.66 -2.35 -3.66
CA ASP A 112 -11.50 -1.30 -4.25
C ASP A 112 -10.68 -0.31 -5.08
N TRP A 113 -9.51 0.08 -4.60
CA TRP A 113 -8.69 1.05 -5.31
C TRP A 113 -8.13 0.52 -6.63
N MET A 114 -7.84 -0.77 -6.71
CA MET A 114 -7.42 -1.42 -7.94
C MET A 114 -8.56 -1.63 -8.93
N GLU A 115 -9.76 -1.96 -8.43
CA GLU A 115 -10.97 -2.17 -9.25
C GLU A 115 -11.55 -0.83 -9.76
N ASN A 116 -11.52 0.19 -8.91
CA ASN A 116 -12.04 1.54 -9.16
C ASN A 116 -10.88 2.56 -9.11
N PRO A 117 -9.94 2.52 -10.07
CA PRO A 117 -8.89 3.51 -10.16
C PRO A 117 -9.49 4.89 -10.48
N PRO A 118 -8.87 5.99 -10.01
CA PRO A 118 -9.28 7.32 -10.40
C PRO A 118 -9.29 7.44 -11.93
N LEU A 119 -10.33 8.06 -12.50
CA LEU A 119 -10.38 8.33 -13.94
C LEU A 119 -9.09 9.05 -14.33
N SER A 120 -8.36 8.49 -15.29
CA SER A 120 -7.16 9.10 -15.84
C SER A 120 -7.51 10.50 -16.31
N GLN A 121 -6.85 11.52 -15.74
CA GLN A 121 -6.83 12.84 -16.35
C GLN A 121 -6.06 12.68 -17.66
N THR A 122 -6.75 12.39 -18.76
CA THR A 122 -6.26 12.69 -20.10
C THR A 122 -6.08 14.20 -20.15
N LYS A 123 -4.89 14.67 -19.79
CA LYS A 123 -4.43 15.99 -20.19
C LYS A 123 -4.19 15.88 -21.70
N GLU A 124 -5.10 16.47 -22.46
CA GLU A 124 -4.92 16.82 -23.87
C GLU A 124 -3.65 17.65 -24.08
#